data_AF-Q9CM63-F1
#
_entry.id   AF-Q9CM63-F1
#
_cell.length_a   1.000
_cell.length_b   1.000
_cell.length_c   1.000
_cell.angle_alpha   90.00
_cell.angle_beta   90.00
_cell.angle_gamma   90.00
#
_symmetry.space_group_name_H-M   'P 1'
#
loop_
_entity.id
_entity.type
_entity.pdbx_description
1 polymer ?
#
loop_
_entity_poly.entity_id
_entity_poly.type
_entity_poly.pdbx_seq_one_letter_code
_entity_poly.pdbx_strand_id
1 'polypeptide(L)'
;MKRRFSFILTALFAASALVTSPVHASKPAEIKTNTNAAVPQQCEKLFKETEDLIAEAEKQPGTHTQVSKIKSKLNQSKQQILEMELATQIKSCDFALTKLNTLKQQ
;
A
#
# COMPACT_ATOMS: atom_id res chain seq x y z
N MET A 1 -48.63 22.25 2.50
CA MET A 1 -48.78 21.28 1.38
C MET A 1 -47.58 20.35 1.35
N LYS A 2 -47.76 19.05 1.61
CA LYS A 2 -46.69 18.03 1.54
C LYS A 2 -46.66 17.47 0.11
N ARG A 3 -45.59 17.72 -0.65
CA ARG A 3 -45.35 17.04 -1.93
C ARG A 3 -44.32 15.94 -1.70
N ARG A 4 -44.77 14.69 -1.81
CA ARG A 4 -43.95 13.49 -1.77
C ARG A 4 -43.28 13.34 -3.14
N PHE A 5 -41.97 13.48 -3.20
CA PHE A 5 -41.20 13.12 -4.38
C PHE A 5 -40.90 11.63 -4.33
N SER A 6 -41.63 10.87 -5.14
CA SER A 6 -41.37 9.47 -5.44
C SER A 6 -40.24 9.43 -6.47
N PHE A 7 -39.03 9.05 -6.06
CA PHE A 7 -37.91 8.82 -6.99
C PHE A 7 -38.03 7.40 -7.54
N ILE A 8 -38.40 7.32 -8.81
CA ILE A 8 -38.49 6.08 -9.58
C ILE A 8 -37.08 5.66 -10.04
N LEU A 9 -36.81 4.37 -9.85
CA LEU A 9 -35.70 3.58 -10.38
C LEU A 9 -35.40 3.83 -11.86
N THR A 10 -34.11 4.00 -12.20
CA THR A 10 -33.58 3.59 -13.50
C THR A 10 -32.20 2.97 -13.30
N ALA A 11 -32.13 1.65 -13.31
CA ALA A 11 -30.89 0.89 -13.42
C ALA A 11 -30.67 0.56 -14.90
N LEU A 12 -29.56 1.01 -15.49
CA LEU A 12 -29.05 0.48 -16.75
C LEU A 12 -27.53 0.74 -16.77
N PHE A 13 -26.74 -0.19 -16.22
CA PHE A 13 -25.29 -0.20 -16.46
C PHE A 13 -24.99 -1.19 -17.57
N ALA A 14 -24.49 -0.63 -18.68
CA ALA A 14 -24.18 -1.30 -19.92
C ALA A 14 -23.05 -2.32 -19.73
N ALA A 15 -23.24 -3.50 -20.31
CA ALA A 15 -22.19 -4.49 -20.50
C ALA A 15 -21.12 -3.91 -21.43
N SER A 16 -19.91 -3.70 -20.91
CA SER A 16 -18.72 -3.47 -21.73
C SER A 16 -18.04 -4.81 -21.95
N ALA A 17 -17.95 -5.19 -23.23
CA ALA A 17 -17.27 -6.40 -23.67
C ALA A 17 -15.78 -6.37 -23.31
N LEU A 18 -15.27 -7.54 -22.93
CA LEU A 18 -13.88 -7.79 -22.57
C LEU A 18 -12.95 -7.52 -23.76
N VAL A 19 -12.01 -6.57 -23.60
CA VAL A 19 -10.85 -6.46 -24.48
C VAL A 19 -9.84 -7.53 -24.07
N THR A 20 -9.58 -8.49 -24.96
CA THR A 20 -8.45 -9.42 -24.84
C THR A 20 -7.31 -8.87 -25.69
N SER A 21 -6.19 -8.53 -25.05
CA SER A 21 -4.93 -8.23 -25.74
C SER A 21 -3.93 -9.33 -25.40
N PRO A 22 -3.29 -9.98 -26.38
CA PRO A 22 -2.21 -10.92 -26.11
C PRO A 22 -0.94 -10.12 -25.84
N VAL A 23 -0.56 -10.01 -24.56
CA VAL A 23 0.77 -9.51 -24.17
C VAL A 23 1.80 -10.56 -24.56
N HIS A 24 2.63 -10.22 -25.54
CA HIS A 24 3.77 -11.04 -25.94
C HIS A 24 4.79 -11.14 -24.81
N ALA A 25 5.18 -12.38 -24.53
CA ALA A 25 6.16 -12.77 -23.53
C ALA A 25 7.52 -12.10 -23.78
N SER A 26 7.95 -11.27 -22.83
CA SER A 26 9.36 -10.96 -22.65
C SER A 26 9.97 -12.06 -21.79
N LYS A 27 11.07 -12.64 -22.28
CA LYS A 27 11.82 -13.76 -21.72
C LYS A 27 12.08 -13.56 -20.20
N PRO A 28 11.94 -14.59 -19.35
CA PRO A 28 12.48 -14.53 -18.00
C PRO A 28 14.00 -14.57 -18.09
N ALA A 29 14.65 -13.46 -17.76
CA ALA A 29 16.05 -13.49 -17.37
C ALA A 29 16.15 -14.28 -16.07
N GLU A 30 17.10 -15.20 -16.01
CA GLU A 30 17.32 -16.15 -14.93
C GLU A 30 17.30 -15.49 -13.55
N ILE A 31 16.42 -16.02 -12.71
CA ILE A 31 16.32 -15.73 -11.28
C ILE A 31 17.61 -16.20 -10.62
N LYS A 32 18.43 -15.25 -10.15
CA LYS A 32 19.36 -15.53 -9.05
C LYS A 32 18.59 -15.40 -7.75
N THR A 33 18.07 -16.53 -7.28
CA THR A 33 17.58 -16.74 -5.92
C THR A 33 18.73 -16.55 -4.94
N ASN A 34 18.93 -15.32 -4.47
CA ASN A 34 19.60 -15.09 -3.20
C ASN A 34 18.53 -15.07 -2.12
N THR A 35 18.41 -16.20 -1.41
CA THR A 35 17.63 -16.39 -0.17
C THR A 35 18.23 -15.63 1.03
N ASN A 36 18.71 -14.40 0.77
CA ASN A 36 19.16 -13.37 1.72
C ASN A 36 19.30 -12.04 0.95
N ALA A 37 18.32 -11.69 0.11
CA ALA A 37 18.26 -10.33 -0.43
C ALA A 37 17.94 -9.41 0.75
N ALA A 38 18.97 -8.79 1.32
CA ALA A 38 18.81 -7.81 2.38
C ALA A 38 17.78 -6.76 1.94
N VAL A 39 16.85 -6.44 2.84
CA VAL A 39 15.83 -5.42 2.60
C VAL A 39 16.55 -4.12 2.23
N PRO A 40 16.13 -3.40 1.17
CA PRO A 40 16.78 -2.14 0.83
C PRO A 40 16.79 -1.17 2.00
N GLN A 41 17.90 -0.46 2.19
CA GLN A 41 18.10 0.48 3.29
C GLN A 41 17.01 1.58 3.36
N GLN A 42 16.43 1.95 2.22
CA GLN A 42 15.28 2.86 2.15
C GLN A 42 14.03 2.24 2.80
N CYS A 43 13.76 0.97 2.55
CA CYS A 43 12.63 0.26 3.14
C CYS A 43 12.83 0.05 4.64
N GLU A 44 14.03 -0.32 5.07
CA GLU A 44 14.36 -0.43 6.50
C GLU A 44 14.12 0.89 7.24
N LYS A 45 14.61 2.01 6.67
CA LYS A 45 14.40 3.34 7.24
C LYS A 45 12.92 3.71 7.29
N LEU A 46 12.16 3.44 6.22
CA LEU A 46 10.72 3.70 6.17
C LEU A 46 9.97 2.95 7.26
N PHE A 47 10.23 1.65 7.37
CA PHE A 47 9.56 0.79 8.34
C PHE A 47 9.90 1.21 9.76
N LYS A 48 11.17 1.48 10.05
CA LYS A 48 11.60 1.97 11.36
C LYS A 48 10.91 3.28 11.73
N GLU A 49 10.91 4.29 10.84
CA GLU A 49 10.26 5.57 11.15
C GLU A 49 8.74 5.40 11.37
N THR A 50 8.11 4.49 10.63
CA THR A 50 6.68 4.19 10.80
C THR A 50 6.42 3.48 12.13
N GLU A 51 7.29 2.54 12.53
CA GLU A 51 7.21 1.85 13.82
C GLU A 51 7.41 2.81 14.99
N ASP A 52 8.34 3.76 14.87
CA ASP A 52 8.57 4.80 15.87
C ASP A 52 7.30 5.68 16.05
N LEU A 53 6.64 6.06 14.94
CA LEU A 53 5.37 6.80 14.98
C LEU A 53 4.21 5.99 15.58
N ILE A 54 4.15 4.70 15.25
CA ILE A 54 3.19 3.76 15.84
C ILE A 54 3.41 3.67 17.35
N ALA A 55 4.65 3.52 17.80
CA ALA A 55 4.98 3.42 19.23
C ALA A 55 4.62 4.68 19.99
N GLU A 56 4.75 5.86 19.38
CA GLU A 56 4.27 7.10 19.98
C GLU A 56 2.74 7.16 20.02
N ALA A 57 2.07 6.76 18.93
CA ALA A 57 0.61 6.71 18.89
C ALA A 57 0.03 5.76 19.93
N GLU A 58 0.68 4.64 20.26
CA GLU A 58 0.22 3.69 21.30
C GLU A 58 0.20 4.29 22.71
N LYS A 59 1.01 5.30 22.99
CA LYS A 59 1.01 5.98 24.30
C LYS A 59 -0.17 6.92 24.46
N GLN A 60 -0.83 7.30 23.37
CA GLN A 60 -1.94 8.24 23.37
C GLN A 60 -3.24 7.53 23.81
N PRO A 61 -4.05 8.12 24.70
CA PRO A 61 -5.31 7.50 25.12
C PRO A 61 -6.29 7.37 23.95
N GLY A 62 -6.99 6.24 23.87
CA GLY A 62 -8.03 6.00 22.87
C GLY A 62 -7.53 5.55 21.48
N THR A 63 -6.23 5.34 21.27
CA THR A 63 -5.67 4.99 19.95
C THR A 63 -5.42 3.49 19.74
N HIS A 64 -5.35 2.67 20.79
CA HIS A 64 -4.89 1.27 20.73
C HIS A 64 -5.56 0.43 19.63
N THR A 65 -6.87 0.55 19.46
CA THR A 65 -7.61 -0.19 18.40
C THR A 65 -7.17 0.22 17.00
N GLN A 66 -6.96 1.52 16.78
CA GLN A 66 -6.49 2.04 15.49
C GLN A 66 -5.04 1.63 15.25
N VAL A 67 -4.21 1.73 16.28
CA VAL A 67 -2.80 1.37 16.18
C VAL A 67 -2.61 -0.13 15.90
N SER A 68 -3.40 -1.01 16.51
CA SER A 68 -3.36 -2.45 16.20
C SER A 68 -3.69 -2.73 14.73
N LYS A 69 -4.68 -2.04 14.16
CA LYS A 69 -5.00 -2.13 12.73
C LYS A 69 -3.85 -1.61 11.85
N ILE A 70 -3.21 -0.50 12.25
CA ILE A 70 -2.07 0.06 11.53
C ILE A 70 -0.88 -0.92 11.55
N LYS A 71 -0.55 -1.51 12.71
CA LYS A 71 0.50 -2.54 12.84
C LYS A 71 0.24 -3.73 11.91
N SER A 72 -0.99 -4.22 11.86
CA SER A 72 -1.36 -5.32 10.96
C SER A 72 -1.15 -4.96 9.49
N LYS A 73 -1.59 -3.76 9.07
CA LYS A 73 -1.37 -3.27 7.70
C LYS A 73 0.11 -3.05 7.38
N LEU A 74 0.90 -2.55 8.33
CA LEU A 74 2.33 -2.38 8.17
C LEU A 74 3.02 -3.73 7.94
N ASN A 75 2.69 -4.75 8.73
CA ASN A 75 3.22 -6.10 8.56
C ASN A 75 2.83 -6.70 7.20
N GLN A 76 1.57 -6.54 6.78
CA GLN A 76 1.15 -6.95 5.44
C GLN A 76 1.96 -6.25 4.35
N SER A 77 2.12 -4.93 4.44
CA SER A 77 2.89 -4.14 3.48
C SER A 77 4.36 -4.57 3.42
N LYS A 78 4.96 -4.92 4.56
CA LYS A 78 6.33 -5.47 4.59
C LYS A 78 6.44 -6.74 3.77
N GLN A 79 5.54 -7.71 4.00
CA GLN A 79 5.55 -8.97 3.24
C GLN A 79 5.36 -8.72 1.74
N GLN A 80 4.40 -7.86 1.38
CA GLN A 80 4.16 -7.50 -0.02
C GLN A 80 5.39 -6.88 -0.68
N ILE A 81 6.11 -5.98 0.00
CA ILE A 81 7.32 -5.35 -0.54
C ILE A 81 8.42 -6.40 -0.76
N LEU A 82 8.56 -7.39 0.12
CA LEU A 82 9.55 -8.45 -0.03
C LEU A 82 9.29 -9.34 -1.27
N GLU A 83 8.04 -9.43 -1.70
CA GLU A 83 7.63 -10.15 -2.91
C GLU A 83 7.84 -9.34 -4.20
N MET A 84 8.17 -8.04 -4.09
CA MET A 84 8.37 -7.17 -5.26
C MET A 84 9.80 -7.24 -5.79
N GLU A 85 9.96 -6.88 -7.07
CA GLU A 85 11.27 -6.66 -7.68
C GLU A 85 12.10 -5.60 -6.93
N LEU A 86 13.39 -5.83 -6.72
CA LEU A 86 14.30 -4.99 -5.92
C LEU A 86 14.26 -3.51 -6.31
N ALA A 87 14.31 -3.21 -7.61
CA ALA A 87 14.25 -1.83 -8.10
C ALA A 87 12.92 -1.14 -7.73
N THR A 88 11.82 -1.90 -7.73
CA THR A 88 10.50 -1.41 -7.34
C THR A 88 10.41 -1.22 -5.83
N GLN A 89 11.02 -2.10 -5.03
CA GLN A 89 11.13 -1.93 -3.57
C GLN A 89 11.82 -0.60 -3.25
N ILE A 90 13.01 -0.37 -3.83
CA ILE A 90 13.80 0.86 -3.64
C ILE A 90 12.96 2.09 -3.97
N LYS A 91 12.33 2.11 -5.16
CA LYS A 91 11.53 3.25 -5.63
C LYS A 91 10.30 3.49 -4.76
N SER A 92 9.60 2.43 -4.36
CA SER A 92 8.39 2.54 -3.53
C SER A 92 8.73 3.08 -2.14
N CYS A 93 9.77 2.55 -1.51
CA CYS A 93 10.19 2.96 -0.18
C CYS A 93 10.76 4.38 -0.14
N ASP A 94 11.52 4.78 -1.16
CA ASP A 94 12.05 6.14 -1.29
C ASP A 94 10.93 7.19 -1.47
N PHE A 95 9.94 6.87 -2.32
CA PHE A 95 8.75 7.71 -2.49
C PHE A 95 7.97 7.86 -1.18
N ALA A 96 7.73 6.74 -0.48
CA ALA A 96 7.02 6.75 0.80
C ALA A 96 7.80 7.50 1.88
N LEU A 97 9.13 7.38 1.94
CA LEU A 97 9.98 8.16 2.84
C LEU A 97 9.88 9.65 2.58
N THR A 98 9.93 10.06 1.31
CA THR A 98 9.78 11.46 0.92
C THR A 98 8.44 12.00 1.40
N LYS A 99 7.35 11.25 1.16
CA LYS A 99 6.01 11.63 1.60
C LYS A 99 5.90 11.70 3.12
N LEU A 100 6.47 10.73 3.84
CA LEU A 100 6.49 10.70 5.30
C LEU A 100 7.20 11.92 5.87
N ASN A 101 8.36 12.28 5.32
CA ASN A 101 9.10 13.47 5.74
C ASN A 101 8.31 14.76 5.51
N THR A 102 7.59 14.87 4.37
CA THR A 102 6.69 16.00 4.14
C THR A 102 5.59 16.08 5.18
N LEU A 103 4.96 14.95 5.53
CA LEU A 103 3.90 14.92 6.54
C LEU A 103 4.39 15.28 7.94
N LYS A 104 5.64 14.96 8.29
CA LYS A 104 6.26 15.31 9.58
C LYS A 104 6.64 16.79 9.68
N GLN A 105 6.74 17.49 8.55
CA GLN A 105 7.06 18.92 8.47
C GLN A 105 5.80 19.79 8.40
N GLN A 106 4.61 19.18 8.34
CA GLN A 106 3.31 19.85 8.40
C GLN A 106 2.82 19.90 9.84
#